data_AF-A0A0G0ZA47-F1
#
_entry.id   AF-A0A0G0ZA47-F1
#
_cell.length_a   1.000
_cell.length_b   1.000
_cell.length_c   1.000
_cell.angle_alpha   90.00
_cell.angle_beta   90.00
_cell.angle_gamma   90.00
#
_symmetry.space_group_name_H-M   'P 1'
#
loop_
_entity.id
_entity.type
_entity.pdbx_description
1 polymer ?
#
loop_
_entity_poly.entity_id
_entity_poly.type
_entity_poly.pdbx_seq_one_letter_code
_entity_poly.pdbx_strand_id
1 'polypeptide(L)'
;MLIKPDIARFAKIKVVGIGGGGCNAVSSMISSTQITGVDFIGVNTDAQALLTCQAPVKIQIGDDLTKGLGAGGDPEIGRQAAEESKEKIREALVDSDMVFLTCGEGGGTGTGATPIIAEIAHEANTLTVAVVTKPFSFEGTRRMLAAEEGILNLKDKVDTLIVIPNQRILDV
;
A
#
# COMPACT_ATOMS: atom_id res chain seq x y z
N MET A 1 12.42 11.76 -39.47
CA MET A 1 12.94 10.52 -38.87
C MET A 1 11.76 9.85 -38.17
N LEU A 2 11.27 8.73 -38.67
CA LEU A 2 10.18 7.98 -38.02
C LEU A 2 10.78 7.26 -36.81
N ILE A 3 10.56 7.81 -35.61
CA ILE A 3 10.86 7.13 -34.36
C ILE A 3 9.89 5.95 -34.29
N LYS A 4 10.38 4.74 -34.58
CA LYS A 4 9.64 3.52 -34.24
C LYS A 4 9.62 3.46 -32.70
N PRO A 5 8.44 3.40 -32.05
CA PRO A 5 8.40 3.14 -30.63
C PRO A 5 9.10 1.82 -30.38
N ASP A 6 9.96 1.77 -29.37
CA ASP A 6 10.67 0.55 -29.00
C ASP A 6 9.66 -0.42 -28.39
N ILE A 7 9.12 -1.30 -29.23
CA ILE A 7 7.97 -2.18 -28.94
C ILE A 7 8.30 -3.20 -27.83
N ALA A 8 9.56 -3.27 -27.38
CA ALA A 8 10.08 -4.31 -26.50
C ALA A 8 10.12 -3.97 -25.00
N ARG A 9 9.81 -2.74 -24.56
CA ARG A 9 9.85 -2.39 -23.13
C ARG A 9 8.45 -2.35 -22.54
N PHE A 10 8.01 -3.48 -21.98
CA PHE A 10 6.83 -3.51 -21.10
C PHE A 10 7.13 -2.73 -19.82
N ALA A 11 6.22 -1.84 -19.43
CA ALA A 11 6.34 -1.12 -18.17
C ALA A 11 6.27 -2.10 -17.00
N LYS A 12 7.23 -2.02 -16.07
CA LYS A 12 7.25 -2.82 -14.85
C LYS A 12 6.32 -2.19 -13.82
N ILE A 13 5.16 -2.80 -13.65
CA ILE A 13 4.12 -2.34 -12.72
C ILE A 13 4.14 -3.18 -11.45
N LYS A 14 4.18 -2.54 -10.29
CA LYS A 14 4.03 -3.22 -9.00
C LYS A 14 2.78 -2.76 -8.26
N VAL A 15 2.07 -3.69 -7.63
CA VAL A 15 0.92 -3.39 -6.77
C VAL A 15 1.27 -3.79 -5.34
N VAL A 16 1.26 -2.82 -4.44
CA VAL A 16 1.67 -2.96 -3.05
C VAL A 16 0.44 -2.83 -2.15
N GLY A 17 0.02 -3.96 -1.57
CA GLY A 17 -1.04 -4.03 -0.57
C GLY A 17 -0.49 -3.81 0.82
N ILE A 18 -0.90 -2.73 1.49
CA ILE A 18 -0.32 -2.29 2.76
C ILE A 18 -1.33 -2.44 3.90
N GLY A 19 -0.90 -3.11 4.98
CA GLY A 19 -1.74 -3.47 6.10
C GLY A 19 -2.80 -4.53 5.75
N GLY A 20 -3.67 -4.86 6.71
CA GLY A 20 -4.69 -5.91 6.51
C GLY A 20 -5.62 -5.64 5.33
N GLY A 21 -6.16 -4.42 5.22
CA GLY A 21 -7.06 -4.04 4.12
C GLY A 21 -6.38 -4.11 2.75
N GLY A 22 -5.15 -3.62 2.64
CA GLY A 22 -4.38 -3.67 1.39
C GLY A 22 -3.98 -5.09 0.99
N CYS A 23 -3.51 -5.91 1.94
CA CYS A 23 -3.19 -7.32 1.70
C CYS A 23 -4.42 -8.13 1.24
N ASN A 24 -5.60 -7.83 1.81
CA ASN A 24 -6.85 -8.45 1.39
C ASN A 24 -7.24 -8.04 -0.03
N ALA A 25 -7.12 -6.75 -0.37
CA ALA A 25 -7.39 -6.26 -1.71
C ALA A 25 -6.48 -6.94 -2.75
N VAL A 26 -5.17 -7.00 -2.49
CA VAL A 26 -4.22 -7.71 -3.36
C VAL A 26 -4.55 -9.20 -3.50
N SER A 27 -4.90 -9.86 -2.40
CA SER A 27 -5.27 -11.28 -2.45
C SER A 27 -6.55 -11.50 -3.26
N SER A 28 -7.51 -10.58 -3.18
CA SER A 28 -8.71 -10.62 -4.03
C SER A 28 -8.36 -10.38 -5.50
N MET A 29 -7.47 -9.44 -5.81
CA MET A 29 -6.99 -9.20 -7.18
C MET A 29 -6.39 -10.48 -7.77
N ILE A 30 -5.51 -11.17 -7.04
CA ILE A 30 -4.84 -12.40 -7.49
C ILE A 30 -5.82 -13.56 -7.68
N SER A 31 -6.74 -13.76 -6.72
CA SER A 31 -7.66 -14.90 -6.74
C SER A 31 -8.84 -14.74 -7.69
N SER A 32 -9.35 -13.51 -7.83
CA SER A 32 -10.60 -13.24 -8.54
C SER A 32 -10.40 -12.83 -9.99
N THR A 33 -9.24 -12.24 -10.31
CA THR A 33 -8.93 -11.73 -11.66
C THR A 33 -7.54 -12.19 -12.05
N GLN A 34 -7.38 -12.81 -13.20
CA GLN A 34 -6.06 -13.22 -13.68
C GLN A 34 -5.31 -12.00 -14.26
N ILE A 35 -4.95 -11.05 -13.41
CA ILE A 35 -4.19 -9.84 -13.77
C ILE A 35 -2.76 -10.26 -14.11
N THR A 36 -2.36 -10.08 -15.37
CA THR A 36 -1.02 -10.41 -15.86
C THR A 36 -0.17 -9.15 -16.02
N GLY A 37 1.16 -9.30 -15.86
CA GLY A 37 2.11 -8.19 -16.08
C GLY A 37 2.25 -7.24 -14.90
N VAL A 38 1.87 -7.69 -13.70
CA VAL A 38 1.95 -6.92 -12.46
C VAL A 38 2.61 -7.77 -11.37
N ASP A 39 3.57 -7.19 -10.66
CA ASP A 39 4.16 -7.82 -9.48
C ASP A 39 3.39 -7.43 -8.22
N PHE A 40 2.82 -8.41 -7.53
CA PHE A 40 2.07 -8.17 -6.30
C PHE A 40 2.95 -8.29 -5.06
N ILE A 41 2.87 -7.29 -4.19
CA ILE A 41 3.63 -7.18 -2.93
C ILE A 41 2.64 -6.99 -1.78
N GLY A 42 2.74 -7.79 -0.72
CA GLY A 42 2.04 -7.58 0.54
C GLY A 42 2.97 -6.99 1.59
N VAL A 43 2.55 -5.94 2.29
CA VAL A 43 3.34 -5.26 3.33
C VAL A 43 2.52 -5.20 4.62
N ASN A 44 3.06 -5.68 5.74
CA ASN A 44 2.37 -5.57 7.03
C ASN A 44 3.33 -5.63 8.22
N THR A 45 2.90 -5.09 9.36
CA THR A 45 3.56 -5.31 10.66
C THR A 45 3.10 -6.59 11.34
N ASP A 46 1.92 -7.10 10.98
CA ASP A 46 1.38 -8.35 11.50
C ASP A 46 1.84 -9.54 10.66
N ALA A 47 2.63 -10.42 11.27
CA ALA A 47 3.18 -11.61 10.63
C ALA A 47 2.10 -12.62 10.25
N GLN A 48 1.06 -12.77 11.09
CA GLN A 48 -0.04 -13.70 10.83
C GLN A 48 -0.88 -13.23 9.63
N ALA A 49 -1.14 -11.93 9.54
CA ALA A 49 -1.81 -11.35 8.39
C ALA A 49 -0.99 -11.55 7.10
N LEU A 50 0.34 -11.43 7.14
CA LEU A 50 1.19 -11.69 5.97
C LEU A 50 1.21 -13.15 5.54
N LEU A 51 1.13 -14.10 6.48
CA LEU A 51 1.07 -15.53 6.15
C LEU A 51 -0.14 -15.85 5.27
N THR A 52 -1.28 -15.21 5.54
CA THR A 52 -2.53 -15.40 4.78
C THR A 52 -2.63 -14.59 3.49
N CYS A 53 -1.75 -13.59 3.31
CA CYS A 53 -1.67 -12.81 2.07
C CYS A 53 -1.26 -13.69 0.89
N GLN A 54 -1.92 -13.55 -0.25
CA GLN A 54 -1.63 -14.33 -1.47
C GLN A 54 -0.55 -13.69 -2.37
N ALA A 55 -0.08 -12.48 -2.04
CA ALA A 55 1.00 -11.84 -2.78
C ALA A 55 2.27 -12.73 -2.80
N PRO A 56 2.90 -12.94 -3.96
CA PRO A 56 4.15 -13.72 -4.05
C PRO A 56 5.29 -13.12 -3.23
N VAL A 57 5.38 -11.79 -3.20
CA VAL A 57 6.35 -11.04 -2.41
C VAL A 57 5.68 -10.52 -1.15
N LYS A 58 6.30 -10.76 0.01
CA LYS A 58 5.79 -10.38 1.34
C LYS A 58 6.87 -9.66 2.12
N ILE A 59 6.53 -8.50 2.65
CA ILE A 59 7.42 -7.65 3.41
C ILE A 59 6.82 -7.43 4.79
N GLN A 60 7.39 -8.11 5.78
CA GLN A 60 7.18 -7.73 7.16
C GLN A 60 7.98 -6.44 7.44
N ILE A 61 7.33 -5.46 8.09
CA ILE A 61 7.94 -4.20 8.49
C ILE A 61 7.87 -4.03 10.01
N GLY A 62 8.81 -3.32 10.60
CA GLY A 62 8.87 -3.11 12.06
C GLY A 62 9.08 -4.42 12.82
N ASP A 63 10.00 -5.25 12.35
CA ASP A 63 10.34 -6.55 12.94
C ASP A 63 10.78 -6.38 14.41
N ASP A 64 11.61 -5.38 14.69
CA ASP A 64 12.10 -5.11 16.04
C ASP A 64 11.07 -4.33 16.88
N LEU A 65 10.35 -3.39 16.26
CA LEU A 65 9.35 -2.55 16.91
C LEU A 65 8.12 -3.33 17.37
N THR A 66 7.56 -4.17 16.48
CA THR A 66 6.26 -4.82 16.70
C THR A 66 6.38 -6.30 17.03
N LYS A 67 7.54 -6.91 16.75
CA LYS A 67 7.77 -8.36 16.90
C LYS A 67 6.75 -9.21 16.13
N GLY A 68 6.24 -8.67 15.02
CA GLY A 68 5.24 -9.34 14.18
C GLY A 68 3.82 -9.32 14.73
N LEU A 69 3.53 -8.56 15.81
CA LEU A 69 2.21 -8.51 16.46
C LEU A 69 1.28 -7.43 15.89
N GLY A 70 1.76 -6.64 14.92
CA GLY A 70 0.99 -5.58 14.30
C GLY A 70 1.08 -4.22 15.00
N ALA A 71 0.47 -3.20 14.38
CA ALA A 71 0.52 -1.81 14.85
C ALA A 71 -0.60 -1.42 15.84
N GLY A 72 -1.48 -2.36 16.23
CA GLY A 72 -2.53 -2.09 17.23
C GLY A 72 -3.55 -1.00 16.88
N GLY A 73 -3.67 -0.64 15.59
CA GLY A 73 -4.52 0.47 15.15
C GLY A 73 -3.90 1.86 15.36
N ASP A 74 -2.62 1.95 15.68
CA ASP A 74 -1.87 3.19 15.82
C ASP A 74 -1.07 3.50 14.54
N PRO A 75 -1.42 4.58 13.80
CA PRO A 75 -0.69 4.99 12.60
C PRO A 75 0.78 5.31 12.86
N GLU A 76 1.12 5.82 14.04
CA GLU A 76 2.49 6.21 14.36
C GLU A 76 3.42 4.99 14.44
N ILE A 77 2.92 3.88 14.99
CA ILE A 77 3.64 2.60 14.99
C ILE A 77 3.81 2.09 13.55
N GLY A 78 2.77 2.23 12.71
CA GLY A 78 2.84 1.88 11.29
C GLY A 78 3.90 2.68 10.53
N ARG A 79 4.00 3.99 10.82
CA ARG A 79 5.00 4.89 10.24
C ARG A 79 6.42 4.49 10.65
N GLN A 80 6.66 4.35 11.95
CA GLN A 80 7.96 3.96 12.49
C GLN A 80 8.41 2.59 11.98
N ALA A 81 7.50 1.63 11.87
CA ALA A 81 7.77 0.32 11.30
C ALA A 81 8.24 0.40 9.83
N ALA A 82 7.61 1.26 9.04
CA ALA A 82 8.00 1.47 7.64
C ALA A 82 9.37 2.17 7.53
N GLU A 83 9.66 3.12 8.42
CA GLU A 83 10.97 3.80 8.49
C GLU A 83 12.09 2.84 8.89
N GLU A 84 11.85 1.98 9.89
CA GLU A 84 12.78 0.91 10.29
C GLU A 84 13.13 0.00 9.10
N SER A 85 12.13 -0.29 8.25
CA SER A 85 12.26 -1.20 7.12
C SER A 85 12.48 -0.51 5.77
N LYS A 86 12.95 0.76 5.76
CA LYS A 86 13.08 1.57 4.54
C LYS A 86 13.90 0.88 3.44
N GLU A 87 15.03 0.25 3.78
CA GLU A 87 15.88 -0.44 2.79
C GLU A 87 15.18 -1.65 2.16
N LYS A 88 14.51 -2.48 2.96
CA LYS A 88 13.76 -3.65 2.49
C LYS A 88 12.63 -3.27 1.55
N ILE A 89 11.94 -2.16 1.85
CA ILE A 89 10.90 -1.61 0.99
C ILE A 89 11.51 -1.08 -0.31
N ARG A 90 12.62 -0.31 -0.22
CA ARG A 90 13.31 0.22 -1.39
C ARG A 90 13.71 -0.89 -2.35
N GLU A 91 14.38 -1.93 -1.86
CA GLU A 91 14.79 -3.10 -2.66
C GLU A 91 13.61 -3.73 -3.40
N ALA A 92 12.46 -3.86 -2.73
CA ALA A 92 11.27 -4.43 -3.36
C ALA A 92 10.65 -3.52 -4.43
N LEU A 93 10.89 -2.21 -4.38
CA LEU A 93 10.38 -1.22 -5.34
C LEU A 93 11.37 -0.89 -6.47
N VAL A 94 12.64 -1.33 -6.37
CA VAL A 94 13.65 -1.13 -7.43
C VAL A 94 13.15 -1.60 -8.80
N ASP A 95 13.58 -0.88 -9.86
CA ASP A 95 13.26 -1.14 -11.26
C ASP A 95 11.77 -1.07 -11.63
N SER A 96 10.93 -0.43 -10.82
CA SER A 96 9.52 -0.21 -11.18
C SER A 96 9.39 1.03 -12.06
N ASP A 97 8.66 0.93 -13.17
CA ASP A 97 8.28 2.13 -13.93
C ASP A 97 7.02 2.77 -13.30
N MET A 98 6.17 1.96 -12.65
CA MET A 98 4.96 2.42 -11.97
C MET A 98 4.63 1.57 -10.73
N VAL A 99 4.18 2.21 -9.66
CA VAL A 99 3.75 1.56 -8.41
C VAL A 99 2.34 2.00 -8.05
N PHE A 100 1.48 1.02 -7.80
CA PHE A 100 0.16 1.19 -7.21
C PHE A 100 0.20 0.83 -5.72
N LEU A 101 -0.09 1.80 -4.86
CA LEU A 101 -0.22 1.59 -3.43
C LEU A 101 -1.70 1.40 -3.10
N THR A 102 -2.04 0.33 -2.39
CA THR A 102 -3.42 0.10 -1.94
C THR A 102 -3.47 -0.18 -0.46
N CYS A 103 -4.31 0.55 0.27
CA CYS A 103 -4.52 0.34 1.68
C CYS A 103 -5.96 0.71 2.09
N GLY A 104 -6.39 0.15 3.23
CA GLY A 104 -7.59 0.62 3.92
C GLY A 104 -7.17 1.63 4.98
N GLU A 105 -7.61 2.88 4.85
CA GLU A 105 -7.25 3.95 5.76
C GLU A 105 -8.00 3.84 7.10
N GLY A 106 -7.43 4.47 8.12
CA GLY A 106 -7.90 4.47 9.50
C GLY A 106 -7.37 3.31 10.36
N GLY A 107 -6.61 2.38 9.77
CA GLY A 107 -5.86 1.38 10.54
C GLY A 107 -4.53 1.94 11.08
N GLY A 108 -3.71 1.09 11.70
CA GLY A 108 -2.36 1.47 12.11
C GLY A 108 -1.37 1.35 10.96
N THR A 109 -1.16 0.11 10.50
CA THR A 109 -0.14 -0.19 9.48
C THR A 109 -0.41 0.50 8.15
N GLY A 110 -1.64 0.38 7.61
CA GLY A 110 -2.00 0.98 6.32
C GLY A 110 -1.76 2.49 6.31
N THR A 111 -2.42 3.20 7.23
CA THR A 111 -2.37 4.66 7.36
C THR A 111 -0.98 5.19 7.66
N GLY A 112 -0.22 4.52 8.53
CA GLY A 112 1.12 4.95 8.91
C GLY A 112 2.19 4.66 7.85
N ALA A 113 2.16 3.47 7.26
CA ALA A 113 3.22 3.01 6.37
C ALA A 113 3.04 3.51 4.93
N THR A 114 1.81 3.71 4.46
CA THR A 114 1.56 4.08 3.05
C THR A 114 2.25 5.38 2.64
N PRO A 115 2.22 6.47 3.44
CA PRO A 115 2.96 7.69 3.13
C PRO A 115 4.48 7.46 3.00
N ILE A 116 5.07 6.65 3.87
CA ILE A 116 6.52 6.35 3.84
C ILE A 116 6.88 5.53 2.59
N ILE A 117 6.05 4.54 2.23
CA ILE A 117 6.25 3.73 1.03
C ILE A 117 6.11 4.60 -0.23
N ALA A 118 5.17 5.54 -0.25
CA ALA A 118 5.00 6.49 -1.35
C ALA A 118 6.23 7.39 -1.53
N GLU A 119 6.79 7.90 -0.43
CA GLU A 119 8.02 8.70 -0.46
C GLU A 119 9.20 7.92 -1.04
N ILE A 120 9.37 6.65 -0.64
CA ILE A 120 10.42 5.77 -1.18
C ILE A 120 10.24 5.55 -2.69
N ALA A 121 9.00 5.34 -3.15
CA ALA A 121 8.71 5.18 -4.57
C ALA A 121 9.01 6.46 -5.37
N HIS A 122 8.67 7.63 -4.79
CA HIS A 122 8.94 8.93 -5.40
C HIS A 122 10.45 9.23 -5.45
N GLU A 123 11.21 8.95 -4.37
CA GLU A 123 12.68 9.03 -4.35
C GLU A 123 13.32 8.16 -5.45
N ALA A 124 12.68 7.04 -5.81
CA ALA A 124 13.10 6.13 -6.86
C ALA A 124 12.66 6.54 -8.28
N ASN A 125 12.11 7.76 -8.46
CA ASN A 125 11.56 8.26 -9.73
C ASN A 125 10.51 7.34 -10.38
N THR A 126 9.70 6.67 -9.56
CA THR A 126 8.63 5.78 -10.02
C THR A 126 7.30 6.52 -10.06
N LEU A 127 6.50 6.34 -11.13
CA LEU A 127 5.14 6.87 -11.19
C LEU A 127 4.30 6.22 -10.09
N THR A 128 3.87 7.01 -9.10
CA THR A 128 3.26 6.51 -7.86
C THR A 128 1.79 6.89 -7.80
N VAL A 129 0.92 5.88 -7.83
CA VAL A 129 -0.52 6.04 -7.70
C VAL A 129 -1.00 5.35 -6.44
N ALA A 130 -1.71 6.07 -5.57
CA ALA A 130 -2.33 5.48 -4.40
C ALA A 130 -3.84 5.33 -4.59
N VAL A 131 -4.37 4.14 -4.27
CA VAL A 131 -5.79 3.81 -4.26
C VAL A 131 -6.16 3.39 -2.83
N VAL A 132 -6.83 4.27 -2.10
CA VAL A 132 -7.10 4.08 -0.68
C VAL A 132 -8.59 4.12 -0.38
N THR A 133 -9.02 3.36 0.62
CA THR A 133 -10.43 3.37 1.07
C THR A 133 -10.60 4.11 2.39
N LYS A 134 -11.64 4.95 2.50
CA LYS A 134 -12.07 5.49 3.80
C LYS A 134 -12.93 4.45 4.54
N PRO A 135 -12.81 4.35 5.87
CA PRO A 135 -13.60 3.39 6.65
C PRO A 135 -15.10 3.67 6.56
N PHE A 136 -15.93 2.68 6.88
CA PHE A 136 -17.37 2.90 7.04
C PHE A 136 -17.66 3.77 8.26
N SER A 137 -18.77 4.51 8.25
CA SER A 137 -19.16 5.34 9.40
C SER A 137 -19.36 4.54 10.69
N PHE A 138 -19.77 3.27 10.59
CA PHE A 138 -19.95 2.39 11.74
C PHE A 138 -18.65 1.89 12.38
N GLU A 139 -17.49 2.04 11.72
CA GLU A 139 -16.19 1.64 12.29
C GLU A 139 -15.65 2.63 13.32
N GLY A 140 -16.36 3.76 13.52
CA GLY A 140 -16.12 4.71 14.60
C GLY A 140 -15.32 5.94 14.18
N THR A 141 -15.55 7.04 14.90
CA THR A 141 -14.98 8.37 14.60
C THR A 141 -13.46 8.38 14.66
N ARG A 142 -12.84 7.68 15.62
CA ARG A 142 -11.37 7.61 15.74
C ARG A 142 -10.73 7.06 14.46
N ARG A 143 -11.34 6.03 13.87
CA ARG A 143 -10.87 5.40 12.64
C ARG A 143 -10.97 6.35 11.45
N MET A 144 -12.09 7.07 11.35
CA MET A 144 -12.28 8.09 10.32
C MET A 144 -11.27 9.24 10.43
N LEU A 145 -11.01 9.75 11.63
CA LEU A 145 -10.04 10.82 11.84
C LEU A 145 -8.62 10.40 11.42
N ALA A 146 -8.19 9.20 11.83
CA ALA A 146 -6.91 8.64 11.40
C ALA A 146 -6.85 8.49 9.87
N ALA A 147 -7.95 8.10 9.23
CA ALA A 147 -8.02 7.99 7.77
C ALA A 147 -7.86 9.34 7.06
N GLU A 148 -8.55 10.38 7.53
CA GLU A 148 -8.43 11.73 6.94
C GLU A 148 -6.99 12.27 7.09
N GLU A 149 -6.36 12.05 8.24
CA GLU A 149 -4.97 12.44 8.49
C GLU A 149 -3.99 11.67 7.59
N GLY A 150 -4.14 10.35 7.46
CA GLY A 150 -3.34 9.52 6.56
C GLY A 150 -3.43 9.98 5.10
N ILE A 151 -4.66 10.27 4.64
CA ILE A 151 -4.93 10.78 3.28
C ILE A 151 -4.25 12.13 3.06
N LEU A 152 -4.30 13.03 4.05
CA LEU A 152 -3.62 14.32 4.01
C LEU A 152 -2.09 14.13 3.89
N ASN A 153 -1.53 13.24 4.70
CA ASN A 153 -0.10 12.93 4.70
C ASN A 153 0.37 12.24 3.41
N LEU A 154 -0.53 11.54 2.71
CA LEU A 154 -0.25 10.84 1.47
C LEU A 154 -0.33 11.74 0.23
N LYS A 155 -1.20 12.76 0.26
CA LYS A 155 -1.54 13.60 -0.90
C LYS A 155 -0.33 14.19 -1.62
N ASP A 156 0.65 14.69 -0.87
CA ASP A 156 1.82 15.37 -1.45
C ASP A 156 2.99 14.40 -1.71
N LYS A 157 2.79 13.09 -1.53
CA LYS A 157 3.80 12.03 -1.71
C LYS A 157 3.51 11.12 -2.91
N VAL A 158 2.43 11.37 -3.63
CA VAL A 158 1.99 10.55 -4.78
C VAL A 158 1.68 11.44 -5.97
N ASP A 159 1.86 10.91 -7.18
CA ASP A 159 1.49 11.61 -8.42
C ASP A 159 -0.04 11.63 -8.59
N THR A 160 -0.73 10.61 -8.09
CA THR A 160 -2.20 10.53 -8.12
C THR A 160 -2.72 9.81 -6.88
N LEU A 161 -3.73 10.41 -6.24
CA LEU A 161 -4.43 9.84 -5.09
C LEU A 161 -5.91 9.60 -5.43
N ILE A 162 -6.31 8.34 -5.42
CA ILE A 162 -7.70 7.91 -5.60
C ILE A 162 -8.24 7.50 -4.24
N VAL A 163 -9.27 8.23 -3.77
CA VAL A 163 -9.91 7.97 -2.48
C VAL A 163 -11.30 7.42 -2.68
N ILE A 164 -11.54 6.21 -2.18
CA ILE A 164 -12.81 5.49 -2.31
C ILE A 164 -13.53 5.52 -0.95
N PRO A 165 -14.65 6.24 -0.81
CA PRO A 165 -15.42 6.21 0.42
C PRO A 165 -16.23 4.91 0.52
N ASN A 166 -15.87 4.01 1.46
CA ASN A 166 -16.59 2.73 1.64
C ASN A 166 -18.09 2.91 1.87
N GLN A 167 -18.50 4.02 2.46
CA GLN A 167 -19.91 4.33 2.70
C GLN A 167 -20.76 4.24 1.41
N ARG A 168 -20.20 4.56 0.24
CA ARG A 168 -20.91 4.51 -1.04
C ARG A 168 -21.17 3.09 -1.54
N ILE A 169 -20.54 2.07 -0.96
CA ILE A 169 -20.76 0.66 -1.32
C ILE A 169 -22.10 0.15 -0.74
N LEU A 170 -22.53 0.70 0.40
CA LEU A 170 -23.81 0.31 1.04
C LEU A 170 -25.04 0.85 0.30
N ASP A 171 -24.84 1.85 -0.54
CA ASP A 171 -25.91 2.48 -1.33
C ASP A 171 -26.15 1.74 -2.67
N VAL A 172 -25.43 0.63 -2.93
CA VAL A 172 -25.49 -0.18 -4.17
C VAL A 172 -26.25 -1.47 -3.95
#